data_AF-A0A2K0WWB6-F1
#
_entry.id   AF-A0A2K0WWB6-F1
#
_cell.length_a   1.000
_cell.length_b   1.000
_cell.length_c   1.000
_cell.angle_alpha   90.00
_cell.angle_beta   90.00
_cell.angle_gamma   90.00
#
_symmetry.space_group_name_H-M   'P 1'
#
loop_
_entity.id
_entity.type
_entity.pdbx_description
1 polymer ?
#
loop_
_entity_poly.entity_id
_entity_poly.type
_entity_poly.pdbx_seq_one_letter_code
_entity_poly.pdbx_strand_id
1 'polypeptide(L)'
;MDNVHPNFLILKHKVATVGDKDGPFVALFIRGSKSRARWEGWVDERFVHERDEAKLLAYWQRVGGRDSQGVRETCPLRILYAHRLRESGQAIEYFVQYVGYPNDDAINQWEPESKVLEAQWD
;
A
#
# COMPACT_ATOMS: atom_id res chain seq x y z
N MET A 1 20.16 -0.31 -14.41
CA MET A 1 18.97 0.04 -15.20
C MET A 1 18.43 1.32 -14.61
N ASP A 2 18.26 2.36 -15.43
CA ASP A 2 17.89 3.69 -14.97
C ASP A 2 16.60 3.65 -14.14
N ASN A 3 16.70 4.14 -12.90
CA ASN A 3 15.56 4.44 -12.02
C ASN A 3 14.78 5.61 -12.61
N VAL A 4 14.12 5.39 -13.75
CA VAL A 4 13.16 6.34 -14.31
C VAL A 4 11.93 6.29 -13.43
N HIS A 5 11.94 7.05 -12.33
CA HIS A 5 10.73 7.31 -11.58
C HIS A 5 9.72 7.93 -12.55
N PRO A 6 8.57 7.28 -12.82
CA PRO A 6 7.59 7.88 -13.70
C PRO A 6 7.14 9.21 -13.07
N ASN A 7 7.27 10.30 -13.81
CA ASN A 7 6.75 11.60 -13.40
C ASN A 7 5.22 11.55 -13.46
N PHE A 8 4.59 11.27 -12.31
CA PHE A 8 3.16 11.34 -12.13
C PHE A 8 2.78 12.18 -10.91
N LEU A 9 1.56 12.70 -10.92
CA LEU A 9 0.91 13.42 -9.83
C LEU A 9 -0.31 12.63 -9.37
N ILE A 10 -0.51 12.56 -8.06
CA ILE A 10 -1.73 12.01 -7.46
C ILE A 10 -2.72 13.16 -7.29
N LEU A 11 -3.86 13.08 -7.98
CA LEU A 11 -4.82 14.17 -8.05
C LEU A 11 -5.95 14.02 -7.03
N LYS A 12 -6.46 12.80 -6.86
CA LYS A 12 -7.55 12.47 -5.95
C LYS A 12 -7.56 10.98 -5.66
N HIS A 13 -8.32 10.60 -4.64
CA HIS A 13 -8.49 9.22 -4.22
C HIS A 13 -9.98 8.87 -4.12
N LYS A 14 -10.27 7.57 -4.14
CA LYS A 14 -11.55 7.00 -3.75
C LYS A 14 -11.27 5.87 -2.77
N VAL A 15 -11.99 5.87 -1.66
CA VAL A 15 -12.06 4.73 -0.74
C VAL A 15 -13.35 4.01 -1.08
N ALA A 16 -13.25 2.79 -1.58
CA ALA A 16 -14.41 1.93 -1.76
C ALA A 16 -14.41 0.90 -0.65
N THR A 17 -15.40 0.94 0.24
CA THR A 17 -15.61 -0.07 1.29
C THR A 17 -16.26 -1.35 0.76
N VAL A 18 -16.50 -1.44 -0.55
CA VAL A 18 -17.30 -2.50 -1.17
C VAL A 18 -16.39 -3.56 -1.74
N GLY A 19 -16.04 -4.49 -0.87
CA GLY A 19 -15.58 -5.82 -1.17
C GLY A 19 -15.73 -6.60 0.11
N ASP A 20 -16.87 -7.30 0.28
CA ASP A 20 -17.24 -8.09 1.48
C ASP A 20 -16.21 -9.18 1.87
N LYS A 21 -15.07 -9.26 1.17
CA LYS A 21 -13.96 -10.18 1.40
C LYS A 21 -12.56 -9.54 1.48
N ASP A 22 -12.41 -8.25 1.15
CA ASP A 22 -11.12 -7.69 0.71
C ASP A 22 -10.69 -6.38 1.40
N GLY A 23 -11.52 -5.82 2.31
CA GLY A 23 -11.24 -4.51 2.91
C GLY A 23 -11.42 -3.34 1.92
N PRO A 24 -11.22 -2.07 2.35
CA PRO A 24 -11.37 -0.88 1.57
C PRO A 24 -10.25 -0.82 0.56
N PHE A 25 -10.67 -0.91 -0.68
CA PHE A 25 -9.83 -0.65 -1.83
C PHE A 25 -9.62 0.87 -1.95
N VAL A 26 -8.36 1.30 -1.95
CA VAL A 26 -7.99 2.69 -2.28
C VAL A 26 -7.57 2.76 -3.74
N ALA A 27 -8.34 3.51 -4.52
CA ALA A 27 -7.98 3.88 -5.88
C ALA A 27 -7.42 5.30 -5.90
N LEU A 28 -6.31 5.50 -6.60
CA LEU A 28 -5.69 6.81 -6.82
C LEU A 28 -5.87 7.22 -8.28
N PHE A 29 -6.36 8.43 -8.53
CA PHE A 29 -6.37 9.01 -9.87
C PHE A 29 -5.05 9.73 -10.09
N ILE A 30 -4.22 9.18 -10.97
CA ILE A 30 -2.91 9.72 -11.28
C ILE A 30 -2.87 10.36 -12.67
N ARG A 31 -2.05 11.41 -12.80
CA ARG A 31 -1.70 12.03 -14.08
C ARG A 31 -0.21 11.87 -14.28
N GLY A 32 0.20 11.12 -15.30
CA GLY A 32 1.58 10.96 -15.69
C GLY A 32 1.95 11.78 -16.93
N SER A 33 3.23 12.12 -17.02
CA SER A 33 3.82 12.71 -18.21
C SER A 33 5.09 11.97 -18.59
N LYS A 34 5.17 11.48 -19.83
CA LYS A 34 6.40 10.97 -20.42
C LYS A 34 6.66 11.69 -21.73
N SER A 35 7.74 12.47 -21.78
CA SER A 35 8.07 13.35 -22.90
C SER A 35 6.91 14.32 -23.24
N ARG A 36 6.24 14.17 -24.40
CA ARG A 36 5.09 15.00 -24.81
C ARG A 36 3.72 14.34 -24.55
N ALA A 37 3.69 13.06 -24.19
CA ALA A 37 2.45 12.35 -23.93
C ALA A 37 2.01 12.55 -22.47
N ARG A 38 0.74 12.89 -22.29
CA ARG A 38 0.06 12.93 -21.00
C ARG A 38 -0.90 11.75 -20.93
N TRP A 39 -0.96 11.12 -19.77
CA TRP A 39 -1.90 10.04 -19.52
C TRP A 39 -2.49 10.20 -18.12
N GLU A 40 -3.74 9.77 -17.97
CA GLU A 40 -4.47 9.83 -16.71
C GLU A 40 -5.22 8.52 -16.53
N GLY A 41 -5.39 8.09 -15.28
CA GLY A 41 -6.11 6.87 -14.98
C GLY A 41 -6.24 6.62 -13.48
N TRP A 42 -7.17 5.74 -13.13
CA TRP A 42 -7.25 5.17 -11.80
C TRP A 42 -6.27 4.02 -11.70
N VAL A 43 -5.52 3.99 -10.61
CA VAL A 43 -4.61 2.90 -10.26
C VAL A 43 -4.88 2.46 -8.83
N ASP A 44 -4.52 1.22 -8.53
CA ASP A 44 -4.40 0.73 -7.16
C ASP A 44 -3.34 1.57 -6.43
N GLU A 45 -3.60 1.89 -5.18
CA GLU A 45 -2.62 2.55 -4.34
C GLU A 45 -1.30 1.78 -4.21
N ARG A 46 -1.34 0.44 -4.14
CA ARG A 46 -0.15 -0.42 -4.08
C ARG A 46 0.82 -0.13 -5.21
N PHE A 47 0.29 0.05 -6.41
CA PHE A 47 1.07 0.40 -7.59
C PHE A 47 1.85 1.71 -7.40
N VAL A 48 1.26 2.68 -6.72
CA VAL A 48 1.92 3.95 -6.42
C VAL A 48 2.95 3.78 -5.32
N HIS A 49 2.62 3.04 -4.25
CA HIS A 49 3.53 2.76 -3.15
C HIS A 49 4.82 2.07 -3.64
N GLU A 50 4.69 1.01 -4.43
CA GLU A 50 5.84 0.25 -4.94
C GLU A 50 6.74 1.07 -5.87
N ARG A 51 6.18 2.06 -6.58
CA ARG A 51 6.93 2.89 -7.53
C ARG A 51 7.50 4.16 -6.93
N ASP A 52 6.79 4.77 -5.99
CA ASP A 52 7.14 6.07 -5.41
C ASP A 52 6.42 6.26 -4.06
N GLU A 53 6.89 5.50 -3.05
CA GLU A 53 6.41 5.58 -1.66
C GLU A 53 6.41 7.02 -1.15
N ALA A 54 7.50 7.76 -1.34
CA ALA A 54 7.62 9.13 -0.87
C ALA A 54 6.48 10.04 -1.41
N LYS A 55 6.14 9.89 -2.68
CA LYS A 55 5.02 10.64 -3.29
C LYS A 55 3.66 10.21 -2.75
N LEU A 56 3.46 8.92 -2.46
CA LEU A 56 2.23 8.44 -1.82
C LEU A 56 2.07 9.01 -0.41
N LEU A 57 3.12 8.94 0.40
CA LEU A 57 3.10 9.43 1.78
C LEU A 57 2.88 10.94 1.83
N ALA A 58 3.56 11.70 0.97
CA ALA A 58 3.36 13.14 0.85
C ALA A 58 1.91 13.49 0.43
N TYR A 59 1.32 12.70 -0.47
CA TYR A 59 -0.08 12.87 -0.84
C TYR A 59 -1.01 12.65 0.35
N TRP A 60 -0.83 11.56 1.11
CA TRP A 60 -1.64 11.28 2.28
C TRP A 60 -1.53 12.37 3.34
N GLN A 61 -0.30 12.80 3.65
CA GLN A 61 -0.06 13.89 4.58
C GLN A 61 -0.82 15.16 4.16
N ARG A 62 -0.81 15.50 2.86
CA ARG A 62 -1.50 16.68 2.33
C ARG A 62 -3.02 16.61 2.48
N VAL A 63 -3.62 15.41 2.41
CA VAL A 63 -5.09 15.25 2.51
C VAL A 63 -5.56 14.94 3.95
N GLY A 64 -4.74 15.21 4.96
CA GLY A 64 -5.09 15.04 6.38
C GLY A 64 -4.68 13.70 6.99
N GLY A 65 -3.87 12.91 6.27
CA GLY A 65 -3.42 11.58 6.68
C GLY A 65 -4.39 10.48 6.26
N ARG A 66 -3.86 9.27 6.07
CA ARG A 66 -4.62 8.11 5.64
C ARG A 66 -5.70 7.70 6.64
N ASP A 67 -5.38 7.73 7.94
CA ASP A 67 -6.29 7.35 9.03
C ASP A 67 -7.56 8.21 9.07
N SER A 68 -7.43 9.51 8.72
CA SER A 68 -8.56 10.44 8.66
C SER A 68 -9.61 10.05 7.62
N GLN A 69 -9.26 9.15 6.69
CA GLN A 69 -10.14 8.63 5.63
C GLN A 69 -10.76 7.27 6.00
N GLY A 70 -10.58 6.78 7.23
CA GLY A 70 -11.20 5.54 7.72
C GLY A 70 -10.62 4.25 7.15
N VAL A 71 -9.38 4.27 6.66
CA VAL A 71 -8.78 3.15 5.91
C VAL A 71 -8.03 2.14 6.81
N ARG A 72 -7.70 2.50 8.06
CA ARG A 72 -6.68 1.79 8.88
C ARG A 72 -6.99 0.32 9.17
N GLU A 73 -8.22 -0.01 9.56
CA GLU A 73 -8.55 -1.36 10.07
C GLU A 73 -8.52 -2.46 9.02
N THR A 74 -8.35 -2.09 7.75
CA THR A 74 -8.60 -2.97 6.62
C THR A 74 -7.62 -2.67 5.47
N CYS A 75 -6.48 -2.06 5.81
CA CYS A 75 -5.43 -1.74 4.84
C CYS A 75 -4.83 -3.01 4.20
N PRO A 76 -4.63 -3.03 2.87
CA PRO A 76 -3.89 -4.09 2.23
C PRO A 76 -2.45 -4.14 2.79
N LEU A 77 -1.95 -5.36 2.98
CA LEU A 77 -0.62 -5.65 3.51
C LEU A 77 0.41 -5.75 2.39
N ARG A 78 1.60 -5.21 2.61
CA ARG A 78 2.81 -5.51 1.83
C ARG A 78 3.78 -6.27 2.73
N ILE A 79 4.21 -7.44 2.29
CA ILE A 79 5.26 -8.19 3.00
C ILE A 79 6.60 -7.48 2.76
N LEU A 80 7.26 -7.05 3.83
CA LEU A 80 8.63 -6.53 3.75
C LEU A 80 9.64 -7.67 3.79
N TYR A 81 9.44 -8.62 4.69
CA TYR A 81 10.28 -9.81 4.85
C TYR A 81 9.51 -10.93 5.57
N ALA A 82 9.72 -12.17 5.15
CA ALA A 82 9.13 -13.35 5.78
C ALA A 82 10.16 -14.00 6.72
N HIS A 83 9.80 -14.23 7.99
CA HIS A 83 10.70 -14.92 8.92
C HIS A 83 9.98 -16.03 9.69
N ARG A 84 10.57 -17.22 9.70
CA ARG A 84 10.03 -18.34 10.45
C ARG A 84 10.48 -18.25 11.91
N LEU A 85 9.64 -17.73 12.79
CA LEU A 85 9.86 -17.88 14.23
C LEU A 85 9.63 -19.35 14.63
N ARG A 86 10.65 -19.98 15.25
CA ARG A 86 10.58 -21.34 15.79
C ARG A 86 10.84 -21.28 17.29
N GLU A 87 9.79 -21.17 18.10
CA GLU A 87 9.93 -21.41 19.55
C GLU A 87 9.03 -22.50 20.12
N SER A 88 7.91 -22.90 19.49
CA SER A 88 7.12 -24.00 20.09
C SER A 88 6.15 -24.77 19.18
N GLY A 89 6.00 -24.42 17.90
CA GLY A 89 5.15 -25.20 17.00
C GLY A 89 4.69 -24.44 15.76
N GLN A 90 5.38 -24.67 14.65
CA GLN A 90 4.90 -24.55 13.26
C GLN A 90 4.24 -23.26 12.73
N ALA A 91 4.04 -22.17 13.46
CA ALA A 91 3.48 -20.95 12.88
C ALA A 91 4.54 -20.13 12.13
N ILE A 92 4.29 -19.80 10.86
CA ILE A 92 5.07 -18.82 10.09
C ILE A 92 4.49 -17.43 10.38
N GLU A 93 5.36 -16.46 10.59
CA GLU A 93 4.98 -15.05 10.77
C GLU A 93 5.71 -14.19 9.73
N TYR A 94 5.10 -13.08 9.37
CA TYR A 94 5.65 -12.15 8.40
C TYR A 94 5.77 -10.77 9.02
N PHE A 95 6.89 -10.11 8.77
CA PHE A 95 7.02 -8.70 9.11
C PHE A 95 6.50 -7.89 7.93
N VAL A 96 5.41 -7.16 8.16
CA VAL A 96 4.66 -6.47 7.10
C VAL A 96 4.71 -4.96 7.26
N GLN A 97 4.65 -4.28 6.12
CA GLN A 97 4.35 -2.86 6.00
C GLN A 97 2.92 -2.73 5.49
N TYR A 98 2.15 -1.83 6.09
CA TYR A 98 0.85 -1.47 5.54
C TYR A 98 1.00 -0.54 4.34
N VAL A 99 0.23 -0.81 3.28
CA VAL A 99 0.25 0.05 2.10
C VAL A 99 -0.21 1.46 2.50
N GLY A 100 0.56 2.47 2.10
CA GLY A 100 0.29 3.89 2.35
C GLY A 100 0.74 4.39 3.72
N TYR A 101 1.46 3.57 4.47
CA TYR A 101 2.20 3.96 5.66
C TYR A 101 3.70 3.88 5.40
N PRO A 102 4.52 4.72 6.06
CA PRO A 102 5.97 4.63 5.95
C PRO A 102 6.46 3.28 6.46
N ASN A 103 7.57 2.83 5.89
CA ASN A 103 8.34 1.71 6.43
C ASN A 103 9.01 2.16 7.76
N ASP A 104 8.24 2.06 8.85
CA ASP A 104 8.61 2.51 10.20
C ASP A 104 8.31 1.39 11.20
N ASP A 105 9.28 1.04 12.04
CA ASP A 105 9.16 -0.01 13.06
C ASP A 105 8.02 0.24 14.07
N ALA A 106 7.57 1.50 14.23
CA ALA A 106 6.42 1.83 15.06
C ALA A 106 5.07 1.45 14.42
N ILE A 107 5.04 1.22 13.11
CA ILE A 107 3.83 0.89 12.34
C ILE A 107 3.90 -0.54 11.79
N ASN A 108 5.09 -0.99 11.40
CA ASN A 108 5.32 -2.34 10.95
C ASN A 108 5.10 -3.33 12.11
N GLN A 109 4.47 -4.46 11.82
CA GLN A 109 4.22 -5.48 12.82
C GLN A 109 4.37 -6.89 12.26
N TRP A 110 4.54 -7.84 13.17
CA TRP A 110 4.48 -9.26 12.86
C TRP A 110 3.03 -9.68 12.69
N GLU A 111 2.73 -10.32 11.58
CA GLU A 111 1.41 -10.87 11.28
C GLU A 111 1.51 -12.37 11.00
N PRO A 112 0.51 -13.16 11.44
CA PRO A 112 0.49 -14.59 11.18
C PRO A 112 0.28 -14.88 9.70
N GLU A 113 0.83 -16.00 9.23
CA GLU A 113 0.70 -16.47 7.84
C GLU A 113 -0.75 -16.46 7.33
N SER A 114 -1.71 -16.90 8.14
CA SER A 114 -3.13 -16.93 7.72
C SER A 114 -3.66 -15.56 7.31
N LYS A 115 -3.34 -14.51 8.09
CA LYS A 115 -3.78 -13.13 7.81
C LYS A 115 -3.06 -12.55 6.61
N VAL A 116 -1.79 -12.91 6.46
CA VAL A 116 -0.95 -12.46 5.33
C VAL A 116 -1.43 -13.10 4.04
N LEU A 117 -1.73 -14.40 4.03
CA LEU A 117 -2.28 -15.12 2.87
C LEU A 117 -3.69 -14.63 2.51
N GLU A 118 -4.54 -14.31 3.49
CA GLU A 118 -5.83 -13.67 3.24
C GLU A 118 -5.69 -12.27 2.60
N ALA A 119 -4.63 -11.55 2.93
CA ALA A 119 -4.34 -10.22 2.38
C ALA A 119 -3.51 -10.25 1.08
N GLN A 120 -2.81 -11.35 0.79
CA GLN A 120 -2.09 -11.60 -0.46
C GLN A 120 -3.07 -12.12 -1.50
N TRP A 121 -3.61 -11.23 -2.33
CA TRP A 121 -4.37 -11.65 -3.51
C TRP A 121 -3.45 -12.24 -4.59
N ASP A 122 -4.00 -13.24 -5.33
CA ASP A 122 -3.43 -13.86 -6.54
C ASP A 122 -3.04 -12.84 -7.64
#